data_AF-A0A832FSX8-F1
#
_entry.id   AF-A0A832FSX8-F1
#
_cell.length_a   1.000
_cell.length_b   1.000
_cell.length_c   1.000
_cell.angle_alpha   90.00
_cell.angle_beta   90.00
_cell.angle_gamma   90.00
#
_symmetry.space_group_name_H-M   'P 1'
#
loop_
_entity.id
_entity.type
_entity.pdbx_description
1 polymer ?
#
loop_
_entity_poly.entity_id
_entity_poly.type
_entity_poly.pdbx_seq_one_letter_code
_entity_poly.pdbx_strand_id
1 'polypeptide(L)'
;MKVLLTLLAVGALDSAYLFYTNYVLYTLPYCPINACLPPAELIVLSYVFAILGLLWFLAGIVLTFIKKRVILRIWQFLGVVGAISLFSYSWAIQYHCLYCYLAHALAVASVVLSWKSLK
;
A
#
# COMPACT_ATOMS: atom_id res chain seq x y z
N MET A 1 4.53 16.46 -10.88
CA MET A 1 5.22 15.16 -11.05
C MET A 1 6.15 14.80 -9.90
N LYS A 2 7.09 15.65 -9.46
CA LYS A 2 8.03 15.33 -8.35
C LYS A 2 7.33 14.88 -7.05
N VAL A 3 6.25 15.56 -6.66
CA VAL A 3 5.46 15.20 -5.45
C VAL A 3 4.77 13.84 -5.58
N LEU A 4 4.26 13.49 -6.77
CA LEU A 4 3.65 12.18 -6.99
C LEU A 4 4.70 11.06 -6.87
N LEU A 5 5.86 11.24 -7.50
CA LEU A 5 6.95 10.27 -7.45
C LEU A 5 7.46 10.05 -6.01
N THR A 6 7.57 11.12 -5.22
CA THR A 6 7.97 11.00 -3.82
C THR A 6 6.94 10.24 -2.98
N LEU A 7 5.64 10.52 -3.15
CA LEU A 7 4.59 9.75 -2.48
C LEU A 7 4.60 8.26 -2.86
N LEU A 8 4.77 7.97 -4.15
CA LEU A 8 4.85 6.59 -4.63
C LEU A 8 6.09 5.87 -4.10
N ALA A 9 7.24 6.55 -4.04
CA ALA A 9 8.46 5.99 -3.49
C ALA A 9 8.35 5.73 -1.98
N VAL A 10 7.78 6.67 -1.22
CA VAL A 10 7.53 6.49 0.22
C VAL A 10 6.56 5.33 0.45
N GLY A 11 5.48 5.24 -0.32
CA GLY A 11 4.53 4.12 -0.22
C GLY A 11 5.14 2.77 -0.58
N ALA A 12 6.02 2.73 -1.58
CA ALA A 12 6.77 1.53 -1.93
C ALA A 12 7.72 1.10 -0.80
N LEU A 13 8.44 2.05 -0.19
CA LEU A 13 9.33 1.76 0.94
C LEU A 13 8.55 1.26 2.16
N ASP A 14 7.42 1.89 2.48
CA ASP A 14 6.53 1.46 3.55
C ASP A 14 5.99 0.04 3.32
N SER A 15 5.51 -0.24 2.10
CA SER A 15 5.00 -1.56 1.73
C SER A 15 6.12 -2.63 1.72
N ALA A 16 7.33 -2.26 1.29
CA ALA A 16 8.49 -3.15 1.34
C ALA A 16 8.93 -3.44 2.77
N TYR A 17 8.89 -2.43 3.65
CA TYR A 17 9.14 -2.61 5.09
C TYR A 17 8.09 -3.54 5.70
N LEU A 18 6.80 -3.31 5.44
CA LEU A 18 5.73 -4.20 5.88
C LEU A 18 5.90 -5.63 5.37
N PHE A 19 6.30 -5.80 4.12
CA PHE A 19 6.57 -7.13 3.55
C PHE A 19 7.74 -7.79 4.28
N TYR A 20 8.85 -7.08 4.47
CA TYR A 20 10.02 -7.57 5.19
C TYR A 20 9.69 -7.96 6.63
N THR A 21 8.95 -7.12 7.36
CA THR A 21 8.56 -7.45 8.74
C THR A 21 7.59 -8.62 8.78
N ASN A 22 6.60 -8.68 7.86
CA ASN A 22 5.59 -9.75 7.84
C ASN A 22 6.11 -11.10 7.34
N TYR A 23 7.13 -11.11 6.48
CA TYR A 23 7.66 -12.33 5.89
C TYR A 23 8.94 -12.81 6.60
N VAL A 24 9.89 -11.90 6.87
CA VAL A 24 11.20 -12.27 7.40
C VAL A 24 11.18 -12.28 8.92
N LEU A 25 10.67 -11.23 9.57
CA LEU A 25 10.77 -11.12 11.03
C LEU A 25 9.79 -12.03 11.80
N TYR A 26 8.63 -12.41 11.24
CA TYR A 26 7.76 -13.39 11.91
C TYR A 26 8.33 -14.81 11.92
N THR A 27 9.40 -15.08 11.16
CA THR A 27 10.12 -16.35 11.26
C THR A 27 11.22 -16.34 12.32
N LEU A 28 11.48 -15.18 12.94
CA LEU A 28 12.48 -15.00 13.99
C LEU A 28 11.81 -14.98 15.39
N PRO A 29 12.50 -15.45 16.44
CA PRO A 29 11.95 -15.53 17.80
C PRO A 29 11.80 -14.17 18.51
N TYR A 30 12.11 -13.06 17.84
CA TYR A 30 12.03 -11.70 18.38
C TYR A 30 11.24 -10.80 17.40
N CYS A 31 10.09 -10.30 17.86
CA CYS A 31 9.32 -9.27 17.15
C CYS A 31 9.81 -7.87 17.56
N PRO A 32 10.04 -6.95 16.60
CA PRO A 32 10.45 -5.60 16.94
C PRO A 32 9.31 -4.86 17.63
N ILE A 33 9.66 -3.99 18.56
CA ILE A 33 8.73 -3.12 19.28
C ILE A 33 8.03 -2.23 18.25
N ASN A 34 6.68 -2.27 18.20
CA ASN A 34 5.82 -1.62 17.20
C ASN A 34 5.64 -2.35 15.84
N ALA A 35 5.98 -3.64 15.75
CA ALA A 35 5.54 -4.45 14.62
C ALA A 35 4.00 -4.50 14.57
N CYS A 36 3.42 -4.28 13.39
CA CYS A 36 2.01 -4.55 13.21
C CYS A 36 1.78 -6.06 13.19
N LEU A 37 1.42 -6.60 14.36
CA LEU A 37 1.11 -8.00 14.61
C LEU A 37 -0.28 -8.34 14.06
N PRO A 38 -0.36 -9.09 12.94
CA PRO A 38 -1.65 -9.52 12.45
C PRO A 38 -2.35 -10.36 13.53
N PRO A 39 -3.65 -10.13 13.80
CA PRO A 39 -4.41 -11.05 14.64
C PRO A 39 -4.31 -12.48 14.11
N ALA A 40 -4.20 -13.46 15.01
CA ALA A 40 -4.06 -14.87 14.66
C ALA A 40 -5.24 -15.43 13.83
N GLU A 41 -6.36 -14.72 13.81
CA GLU A 41 -7.60 -15.08 13.11
C GLU A 41 -7.65 -14.59 11.65
N LEU A 42 -6.57 -13.97 11.14
CA LEU A 42 -6.51 -13.56 9.74
C LEU A 42 -6.53 -14.77 8.80
N ILE A 43 -7.62 -14.88 8.04
CA ILE A 43 -7.80 -15.89 6.98
C ILE A 43 -6.76 -15.72 5.86
N VAL A 44 -6.29 -14.49 5.63
CA VAL A 44 -5.33 -14.15 4.58
C VAL A 44 -3.98 -13.80 5.20
N LEU A 45 -2.90 -14.36 4.66
CA LEU A 45 -1.54 -14.07 5.15
C LEU A 45 -1.22 -12.58 4.97
N SER A 46 -0.82 -11.94 6.07
CA SER A 46 -0.62 -10.49 6.16
C SER A 46 0.37 -9.94 5.13
N TYR A 47 1.38 -10.71 4.76
CA TYR A 47 2.37 -10.32 3.75
C TYR A 47 1.76 -10.15 2.35
N VAL A 48 0.64 -10.79 2.04
CA VAL A 48 -0.01 -10.71 0.71
C VAL A 48 -0.46 -9.27 0.45
N PHE A 49 -1.06 -8.61 1.43
CA PHE A 49 -1.50 -7.23 1.30
C PHE A 49 -0.31 -6.27 1.14
N ALA A 50 0.80 -6.53 1.83
CA ALA A 50 2.03 -5.74 1.68
C ALA A 50 2.63 -5.87 0.27
N ILE A 51 2.64 -7.08 -0.31
CA ILE A 51 3.08 -7.29 -1.70
C ILE A 51 2.16 -6.56 -2.68
N LEU A 52 0.85 -6.67 -2.52
CA LEU A 52 -0.11 -6.00 -3.40
C LEU A 52 0.06 -4.48 -3.35
N GLY A 53 0.24 -3.91 -2.16
CA GLY A 53 0.56 -2.49 -1.99
C GLY A 53 1.87 -2.11 -2.68
N LEU A 54 2.93 -2.88 -2.46
CA LEU A 54 4.24 -2.66 -3.09
C LEU A 54 4.14 -2.66 -4.62
N LEU A 55 3.51 -3.69 -5.19
CA LEU A 55 3.30 -3.80 -6.63
C LEU A 55 2.47 -2.63 -7.16
N TRP A 56 1.46 -2.19 -6.42
CA TRP A 56 0.64 -1.06 -6.81
C TRP A 56 1.45 0.26 -6.84
N PHE A 57 2.29 0.53 -5.83
CA PHE A 57 3.15 1.72 -5.81
C PHE A 57 4.21 1.68 -6.92
N LEU A 58 4.86 0.54 -7.13
CA LEU A 58 5.84 0.35 -8.21
C LEU A 58 5.20 0.52 -9.60
N ALA A 59 4.01 -0.05 -9.81
CA ALA A 59 3.23 0.16 -11.03
C ALA A 59 2.91 1.63 -11.23
N GLY A 60 2.56 2.36 -10.15
CA GLY A 60 2.35 3.80 -10.18
C GLY A 60 3.57 4.56 -10.70
N ILE A 61 4.77 4.22 -10.21
CA ILE A 61 6.03 4.83 -10.67
C ILE A 61 6.21 4.61 -12.16
N VAL A 62 6.09 3.36 -12.63
CA VAL A 62 6.23 3.02 -14.06
C VAL A 62 5.19 3.77 -14.92
N LEU A 63 3.94 3.84 -14.47
CA LEU A 63 2.86 4.51 -15.19
C LEU A 63 3.04 6.02 -15.30
N THR A 64 3.79 6.65 -14.38
CA THR A 64 4.13 8.08 -14.53
C THR A 64 4.98 8.36 -15.77
N PHE A 65 5.69 7.37 -16.30
CA PHE A 65 6.51 7.49 -17.52
C PHE A 65 5.76 7.06 -18.79
N ILE A 66 4.89 6.04 -18.70
CA ILE A 66 4.20 5.45 -19.87
C ILE A 66 3.05 6.34 -20.39
N LYS A 67 2.48 7.22 -19.56
CA LYS A 67 1.41 8.19 -19.91
C LYS A 67 0.18 7.62 -20.65
N LYS A 68 -0.10 6.31 -20.54
CA LYS A 68 -1.30 5.68 -21.13
C LYS A 68 -2.52 5.90 -20.23
N ARG A 69 -3.47 6.71 -20.70
CA ARG A 69 -4.65 7.14 -19.91
C ARG A 69 -5.48 5.98 -19.36
N VAL A 70 -5.76 4.96 -20.18
CA VAL A 70 -6.61 3.82 -19.78
C VAL A 70 -5.98 3.04 -18.63
N ILE A 71 -4.69 2.73 -18.73
CA ILE A 71 -3.98 1.97 -17.70
C ILE A 71 -3.87 2.78 -16.40
N LEU A 72 -3.63 4.10 -16.52
CA LEU A 72 -3.61 4.99 -15.35
C LEU A 72 -4.98 5.04 -14.65
N ARG A 73 -6.09 5.05 -15.39
CA ARG A 73 -7.45 4.99 -14.80
C ARG A 73 -7.70 3.69 -14.05
N ILE A 74 -7.29 2.56 -14.61
CA ILE A 74 -7.42 1.24 -13.96
C ILE A 74 -6.59 1.24 -12.67
N TRP A 75 -5.34 1.70 -12.73
CA TRP A 75 -4.46 1.80 -11.57
C TRP A 75 -5.06 2.69 -10.47
N GLN A 76 -5.63 3.85 -10.83
CA GLN A 76 -6.31 4.76 -9.90
C GLN A 76 -7.51 4.07 -9.22
N PHE A 77 -8.34 3.39 -10.02
CA PHE A 77 -9.52 2.69 -9.51
C PHE A 77 -9.13 1.58 -8.54
N LEU A 78 -8.15 0.74 -8.91
CA LEU A 78 -7.63 -0.31 -8.04
C LEU A 78 -7.06 0.26 -6.73
N GLY A 79 -6.40 1.42 -6.78
CA GLY A 79 -5.86 2.08 -5.60
C GLY A 79 -6.93 2.52 -4.62
N VAL A 80 -7.99 3.17 -5.11
CA VAL A 80 -9.09 3.65 -4.26
C VAL A 80 -9.89 2.48 -3.70
N VAL A 81 -10.28 1.52 -4.54
CA VAL A 81 -11.04 0.33 -4.11
C VAL A 81 -10.23 -0.49 -3.12
N GLY A 82 -8.93 -0.70 -3.39
CA GLY A 82 -8.02 -1.40 -2.48
C GLY A 82 -7.91 -0.70 -1.13
N ALA A 83 -7.63 0.61 -1.12
CA ALA A 83 -7.49 1.38 0.13
C ALA A 83 -8.78 1.36 0.98
N ILE A 84 -9.96 1.55 0.36
CA ILE A 84 -11.24 1.55 1.07
C ILE A 84 -11.55 0.15 1.61
N SER A 85 -11.34 -0.90 0.81
CA SER A 85 -11.64 -2.27 1.20
C SER A 85 -10.76 -2.72 2.35
N LEU A 86 -9.45 -2.46 2.28
CA LEU A 86 -8.50 -2.80 3.33
C LEU A 86 -8.69 -1.95 4.59
N PHE A 87 -9.05 -0.67 4.44
CA PHE A 87 -9.40 0.17 5.58
C PHE A 87 -10.65 -0.37 6.31
N SER A 88 -11.72 -0.65 5.57
CA SER A 88 -12.95 -1.21 6.12
C SER A 88 -12.70 -2.56 6.79
N TYR A 89 -11.90 -3.42 6.14
CA TYR A 89 -11.51 -4.71 6.69
C TYR A 89 -10.73 -4.57 8.00
N SER A 90 -9.72 -3.69 8.04
CA SER A 90 -8.91 -3.45 9.24
C SER A 90 -9.76 -2.96 10.43
N TRP A 91 -10.79 -2.14 10.16
CA TRP A 91 -11.72 -1.69 11.19
C TRP A 91 -12.62 -2.81 11.70
N ALA A 92 -13.10 -3.67 10.81
CA ALA A 92 -13.96 -4.81 11.16
C ALA A 92 -13.25 -5.80 12.09
N ILE A 93 -11.95 -6.03 11.89
CA ILE A 93 -11.14 -6.94 12.72
C ILE A 93 -10.41 -6.22 13.86
N GLN A 94 -10.72 -4.94 14.13
CA GLN A 94 -10.08 -4.11 15.17
C GLN A 94 -8.53 -4.09 15.06
N TYR A 95 -8.01 -4.18 13.84
CA TYR A 95 -6.59 -4.17 13.53
C TYR A 95 -6.14 -2.76 13.14
N HIS A 96 -5.56 -2.05 14.11
CA HIS A 96 -5.13 -0.67 13.95
C HIS A 96 -3.62 -0.58 13.74
N CYS A 97 -3.17 -0.72 12.49
CA CYS A 97 -1.77 -0.58 12.13
C CYS A 97 -1.50 0.79 11.50
N LEU A 98 -0.61 1.57 12.12
CA LEU A 98 -0.22 2.91 11.63
C LEU A 98 0.35 2.85 10.20
N TYR A 99 1.23 1.89 9.93
CA TYR A 99 1.84 1.70 8.61
C TYR A 99 0.81 1.33 7.53
N CYS A 100 -0.16 0.46 7.83
CA CYS A 100 -1.25 0.16 6.89
C CYS A 100 -2.10 1.41 6.58
N TYR A 101 -2.43 2.22 7.59
CA TYR A 101 -3.16 3.47 7.37
C TYR A 101 -2.34 4.50 6.59
N LEU A 102 -1.03 4.55 6.81
CA LEU A 102 -0.13 5.36 6.02
C LEU A 102 -0.14 4.92 4.55
N ALA A 103 -0.04 3.61 4.28
CA ALA A 103 -0.14 3.08 2.92
C ALA A 103 -1.48 3.44 2.25
N HIS A 104 -2.61 3.34 2.97
CA HIS A 104 -3.92 3.70 2.45
C HIS A 104 -3.99 5.21 2.12
N ALA A 105 -3.51 6.07 3.02
CA ALA A 105 -3.49 7.51 2.83
C ALA A 105 -2.59 7.91 1.64
N LEU A 106 -1.40 7.29 1.54
CA LEU A 106 -0.46 7.51 0.43
C LEU A 106 -1.03 7.05 -0.90
N ALA A 107 -1.75 5.92 -0.94
CA ALA A 107 -2.43 5.44 -2.14
C ALA A 107 -3.49 6.44 -2.61
N VAL A 108 -4.40 6.86 -1.73
CA VAL A 108 -5.45 7.84 -2.06
C VAL A 108 -4.84 9.18 -2.50
N ALA A 109 -3.84 9.70 -1.78
CA ALA A 109 -3.16 10.93 -2.14
C ALA A 109 -2.47 10.83 -3.52
N SER A 110 -1.84 9.70 -3.82
CA SER A 110 -1.20 9.43 -5.11
C SER A 110 -2.23 9.41 -6.25
N VAL A 111 -3.41 8.82 -6.02
CA VAL A 111 -4.52 8.84 -6.98
C VAL A 111 -5.00 10.27 -7.24
N VAL A 112 -5.28 11.05 -6.20
CA VAL A 112 -5.74 12.44 -6.32
C VAL A 112 -4.74 13.30 -7.10
N LEU A 113 -3.45 13.17 -6.80
CA LEU A 113 -2.40 13.93 -7.49
C LEU A 113 -2.15 13.45 -8.92
N SER A 114 -2.30 12.16 -9.20
CA SER A 114 -2.17 11.61 -10.56
C SER A 114 -3.27 12.10 -11.49
N TRP A 115 -4.43 12.52 -10.97
CA TRP A 115 -5.52 13.09 -11.75
C TRP A 115 -5.12 14.38 -12.48
N LYS A 116 -4.20 15.15 -11.90
CA LYS A 116 -3.65 16.37 -12.53
C LYS A 116 -2.77 16.05 -13.74
N SER A 117 -2.21 14.83 -13.82
CA SER A 117 -1.36 14.39 -14.94
C SER A 117 -2.15 13.91 -16.16
N LEU A 118 -3.48 13.82 -16.07
CA LEU A 118 -4.38 13.40 -17.17
C LEU A 118 -4.87 14.57 -18.04
N LYS A 119 -4.83 15.80 -17.50
CA LYS A 119 -5.08 17.04 -18.25
C LYS A 119 -3.89 17.34 -19.14
#